data_AF-A0A233V1R4-F1
#
_entry.id   AF-A0A233V1R4-F1
#
_cell.length_a   1.000
_cell.length_b   1.000
_cell.length_c   1.000
_cell.angle_alpha   90.00
_cell.angle_beta   90.00
_cell.angle_gamma   90.00
#
_symmetry.space_group_name_H-M   'P 1'
#
loop_
_entity.id
_entity.type
_entity.pdbx_description
1 polymer ?
#
loop_
_entity_poly.entity_id
_entity_poly.type
_entity_poly.pdbx_seq_one_letter_code
_entity_poly.pdbx_strand_id
1 'polypeptide(L)'
;MKILLIDDEMLFSLGLKTLLEQHDEFSEITIYKDVDNIKSFLENNFYDLILLEIDLKNISEKSGFSVAIDIKSIYPEQKIVFITYYNRPIYEFRAIELGASGLY
;
A
#
# COMPACT_ATOMS: atom_id res chain seq x y z
N MET A 1 -9.75 -3.73 -12.04
CA MET A 1 -9.41 -3.49 -10.62
C MET A 1 -8.38 -2.36 -10.54
N LYS A 2 -8.61 -1.34 -9.71
CA LYS A 2 -7.67 -0.23 -9.48
C LYS A 2 -6.78 -0.52 -8.29
N ILE A 3 -5.47 -0.41 -8.47
CA ILE A 3 -4.47 -0.63 -7.42
C ILE A 3 -3.74 0.68 -7.12
N LEU A 4 -3.63 0.98 -5.84
CA LEU A 4 -2.70 2.00 -5.34
C LEU A 4 -1.46 1.31 -4.79
N LEU A 5 -0.29 1.69 -5.27
CA LEU A 5 0.99 1.22 -4.77
C LEU A 5 1.69 2.34 -4.00
N ILE A 6 2.02 2.07 -2.74
CA ILE A 6 2.70 2.99 -1.83
C ILE A 6 4.02 2.36 -1.44
N ASP A 7 5.10 2.92 -1.97
CA ASP A 7 6.46 2.42 -1.77
C ASP A 7 7.45 3.59 -1.99
N ASP A 8 8.51 3.62 -1.20
CA ASP A 8 9.53 4.65 -1.27
C ASP A 8 10.59 4.36 -2.38
N GLU A 9 10.74 3.09 -2.76
CA GLU A 9 11.61 2.61 -3.83
C GLU A 9 10.95 2.70 -5.22
N MET A 10 11.32 3.75 -5.98
CA MET A 10 10.73 4.01 -7.31
C MET A 10 10.98 2.87 -8.32
N LEU A 11 12.16 2.25 -8.30
CA LEU A 11 12.52 1.24 -9.29
C LEU A 11 11.68 -0.03 -9.12
N PHE A 12 11.49 -0.47 -7.88
CA PHE A 12 10.61 -1.60 -7.58
C PHE A 12 9.16 -1.26 -7.93
N SER A 13 8.68 -0.08 -7.51
CA SER A 13 7.33 0.42 -7.83
C SER A 13 7.03 0.37 -9.34
N LEU A 14 7.97 0.84 -10.16
CA LEU A 14 7.84 0.84 -11.62
C LEU A 14 7.86 -0.58 -12.20
N GLY A 15 8.73 -1.45 -11.68
CA GLY A 15 8.79 -2.85 -12.10
C GLY A 15 7.49 -3.59 -11.81
N LEU A 16 6.98 -3.47 -10.58
CA LEU A 16 5.71 -4.09 -10.18
C LEU A 16 4.53 -3.49 -10.94
N LYS A 17 4.49 -2.17 -11.12
CA LYS A 17 3.49 -1.52 -11.97
C LYS A 17 3.51 -2.06 -13.40
N THR A 18 4.69 -2.14 -14.02
CA THR A 18 4.85 -2.66 -15.39
C THR A 18 4.37 -4.11 -15.51
N LEU A 19 4.66 -4.94 -14.50
CA LEU A 19 4.20 -6.32 -14.45
C LEU A 19 2.66 -6.38 -14.35
N LEU A 20 2.06 -5.63 -13.44
CA LEU A 20 0.61 -5.63 -13.23
C LEU A 20 -0.14 -5.08 -14.46
N GLU A 21 0.37 -4.03 -15.10
CA GLU A 21 -0.23 -3.46 -16.32
C GLU A 21 -0.27 -4.43 -17.52
N GLN A 22 0.44 -5.56 -17.47
CA GLN A 22 0.35 -6.60 -18.51
C GLN A 22 -0.90 -7.48 -18.39
N HIS A 23 -1.66 -7.37 -17.30
CA HIS A 23 -2.86 -8.16 -17.08
C HIS A 23 -4.13 -7.31 -17.20
N ASP A 24 -5.03 -7.71 -18.10
CA ASP A 24 -6.29 -6.99 -18.39
C ASP A 24 -7.25 -6.85 -17.19
N GLU A 25 -7.04 -7.62 -16.12
CA GLU A 25 -7.83 -7.54 -14.89
C GLU A 25 -7.60 -6.24 -14.10
N PHE A 26 -6.43 -5.61 -14.27
CA PHE A 26 -6.10 -4.35 -13.61
C PHE A 26 -6.35 -3.18 -14.57
N SER A 27 -7.24 -2.28 -14.16
CA SER A 27 -7.68 -1.15 -14.99
C SER A 27 -6.84 0.10 -14.75
N GLU A 28 -6.17 0.19 -13.61
CA GLU A 28 -5.34 1.33 -13.22
C GLU A 28 -4.35 0.92 -12.14
N ILE A 29 -3.08 1.26 -12.32
CA ILE A 29 -2.04 1.12 -11.30
C ILE A 29 -1.42 2.49 -11.03
N THR A 30 -1.63 3.01 -9.82
CA THR A 30 -1.14 4.33 -9.41
C THR A 30 -0.06 4.18 -8.35
N ILE A 31 1.11 4.78 -8.59
CA ILE A 31 2.19 4.86 -7.59
C ILE A 31 2.00 6.16 -6.81
N TYR A 32 2.00 6.08 -5.49
CA TYR A 32 1.78 7.22 -4.61
C TYR A 32 2.85 7.28 -3.51
N LYS A 33 3.37 8.49 -3.27
CA LYS A 33 4.52 8.70 -2.36
C LYS A 33 4.25 9.72 -1.25
N ASP A 34 3.17 10.49 -1.32
CA ASP A 34 2.87 11.52 -0.34
C ASP A 34 1.99 10.97 0.79
N VAL A 35 2.52 10.02 1.56
CA VAL A 35 1.73 9.26 2.54
C VAL A 35 1.19 10.11 3.69
N ASP A 36 1.76 11.29 3.91
CA ASP A 36 1.25 12.24 4.90
C ASP A 36 -0.07 12.89 4.46
N ASN A 37 -0.32 12.98 3.16
CA ASN A 37 -1.57 13.49 2.58
C ASN A 37 -2.50 12.39 2.03
N ILE A 38 -2.27 11.13 2.41
CA ILE A 38 -3.03 9.98 1.89
C ILE A 38 -4.54 10.09 2.10
N LYS A 39 -4.97 10.67 3.24
CA LYS A 39 -6.39 10.84 3.58
C LYS A 39 -7.10 11.70 2.54
N SER A 40 -6.57 12.89 2.29
CA SER A 40 -7.09 13.84 1.30
C SER A 40 -7.02 13.28 -0.13
N PHE A 41 -5.98 12.50 -0.43
CA PHE A 41 -5.85 11.84 -1.73
C PHE A 41 -6.96 10.81 -1.96
N LEU A 42 -7.28 10.00 -0.95
CA LEU A 42 -8.32 8.97 -1.04
C LEU A 42 -9.75 9.52 -0.93
N GLU A 43 -9.96 10.78 -0.53
CA GLU A 43 -11.30 11.41 -0.58
C GLU A 43 -11.83 11.53 -2.02
N ASN A 44 -10.92 11.70 -2.99
CA ASN A 44 -11.27 11.95 -4.39
C ASN A 44 -10.91 10.76 -5.31
N ASN A 45 -10.27 9.71 -4.77
CA ASN A 45 -9.78 8.57 -5.53
C ASN A 45 -10.08 7.26 -4.80
N PHE A 46 -10.79 6.36 -5.47
CA PHE A 46 -11.13 5.04 -4.93
C PHE A 46 -10.26 3.95 -5.55
N TYR A 47 -9.76 3.04 -4.70
CA TYR A 47 -8.92 1.91 -5.11
C TYR A 47 -9.46 0.61 -4.52
N ASP A 48 -9.49 -0.44 -5.32
CA ASP A 48 -9.97 -1.76 -4.90
C ASP A 48 -8.98 -2.46 -3.96
N LEU A 49 -7.68 -2.16 -4.12
CA LEU A 49 -6.57 -2.73 -3.36
C LEU A 49 -5.46 -1.69 -3.20
N ILE A 50 -4.86 -1.66 -2.01
CA ILE A 50 -3.64 -0.91 -1.73
C ILE A 50 -2.51 -1.91 -1.46
N LEU A 51 -1.45 -1.82 -2.26
CA LEU A 51 -0.16 -2.47 -2.00
C LEU A 51 0.71 -1.47 -1.23
N LEU A 52 1.11 -1.82 -0.01
CA LEU A 52 1.72 -0.88 0.92
C LEU A 52 3.02 -1.43 1.48
N GLU A 53 4.14 -0.76 1.19
CA GLU A 53 5.42 -1.06 1.82
C GLU A 53 5.39 -0.70 3.31
N ILE A 54 6.05 -1.52 4.13
CA ILE A 54 6.13 -1.35 5.58
C ILE A 54 7.19 -0.30 5.94
N ASP A 55 8.37 -0.36 5.30
CA ASP A 55 9.48 0.57 5.56
C ASP A 55 9.46 1.73 4.55
N LEU A 56 8.84 2.85 4.92
CA LEU A 56 8.68 4.04 4.07
C LEU A 56 9.62 5.20 4.44
N LYS A 57 10.73 4.89 5.11
CA LYS A 57 11.63 5.87 5.73
C LYS A 57 12.20 6.92 4.77
N ASN A 58 12.22 6.66 3.46
CA ASN A 58 12.74 7.63 2.49
C ASN A 58 11.70 8.68 2.06
N ILE A 59 10.42 8.49 2.39
CA ILE A 59 9.32 9.41 2.03
C ILE A 59 8.53 9.93 3.22
N SER A 60 8.58 9.27 4.39
CA SER A 60 7.91 9.72 5.62
C SER A 60 8.51 9.08 6.87
N GLU A 61 8.26 9.71 8.02
CA GLU A 61 8.53 9.13 9.35
C GLU A 61 7.50 8.05 9.73
N LYS A 62 6.38 7.96 9.00
CA LYS A 62 5.36 6.94 9.21
C LYS A 62 5.80 5.60 8.63
N SER A 63 5.61 4.54 9.41
CA SER A 63 5.65 3.17 8.86
C SER A 63 4.40 2.87 8.02
N GLY A 64 4.49 1.90 7.11
CA GLY A 64 3.32 1.40 6.37
C GLY A 64 2.18 0.94 7.29
N PHE A 65 2.48 0.40 8.47
CA PHE A 65 1.44 0.09 9.46
C PHE A 65 0.69 1.33 9.94
N SER A 66 1.40 2.43 10.19
CA SER A 66 0.79 3.71 10.58
C SER A 66 -0.07 4.28 9.45
N VAL A 67 0.40 4.17 8.20
CA VAL A 67 -0.35 4.59 7.00
C VAL A 67 -1.62 3.73 6.85
N ALA A 68 -1.54 2.42 7.07
CA ALA A 68 -2.70 1.52 7.00
C ALA A 68 -3.76 1.87 8.06
N ILE A 69 -3.34 2.20 9.30
CA ILE A 69 -4.23 2.68 10.36
C ILE A 69 -4.93 3.97 9.92
N ASP A 70 -4.18 4.92 9.36
CA ASP A 70 -4.73 6.18 8.85
C ASP A 70 -5.78 5.95 7.77
N ILE A 71 -5.52 5.05 6.81
CA ILE A 71 -6.47 4.72 5.74
C ILE A 71 -7.71 4.04 6.31
N LYS A 72 -7.54 3.00 7.14
CA LYS A 72 -8.66 2.23 7.71
C LYS A 72 -9.51 3.04 8.70
N SER A 73 -8.96 4.12 9.28
CA SER A 73 -9.74 5.04 10.10
C SER A 73 -10.85 5.77 9.32
N ILE A 74 -10.69 5.91 8.00
CA ILE A 74 -11.66 6.56 7.10
C ILE A 74 -12.41 5.51 6.28
N TYR A 75 -11.70 4.48 5.81
CA TYR A 75 -12.22 3.40 4.98
C TYR A 75 -11.95 2.03 5.63
N PRO A 76 -12.76 1.60 6.63
CA PRO A 76 -12.50 0.39 7.40
C PRO A 76 -12.33 -0.88 6.55
N GLU A 77 -13.12 -0.98 5.48
CA GLU A 77 -13.15 -2.11 4.56
C GLU A 77 -12.09 -2.04 3.45
N GLN A 78 -11.22 -1.01 3.44
CA GLN A 78 -10.17 -0.91 2.43
C GLN A 78 -9.26 -2.14 2.49
N LYS A 79 -9.15 -2.83 1.35
CA LYS A 79 -8.23 -3.96 1.19
C LYS A 79 -6.82 -3.43 1.10
N ILE A 80 -5.97 -3.90 2.02
CA ILE A 80 -4.56 -3.55 2.10
C ILE A 80 -3.77 -4.85 2.12
N VAL A 81 -2.80 -4.97 1.22
CA VAL A 81 -1.79 -6.02 1.23
C VAL A 81 -0.46 -5.34 1.52
N PHE A 82 0.23 -5.81 2.55
CA PHE A 82 1.58 -5.34 2.82
C PHE A 82 2.57 -6.01 1.88
N ILE A 83 3.51 -5.23 1.37
CA ILE A 83 4.68 -5.72 0.63
C ILE A 83 5.91 -5.37 1.45
N THR A 84 6.88 -6.27 1.59
CA THR A 84 8.16 -5.93 2.21
C THR A 84 9.28 -6.90 1.86
N TYR A 85 10.48 -6.36 1.65
CA TYR A 85 11.69 -7.18 1.55
C TYR A 85 12.10 -7.83 2.88
N TYR A 86 11.64 -7.25 4.00
CA TYR A 86 12.06 -7.71 5.32
C TYR A 86 11.14 -8.82 5.83
N ASN A 87 11.67 -10.04 5.81
CA ASN A 87 11.00 -11.14 6.48
C ASN A 87 11.25 -11.07 8.01
N ARG A 88 10.30 -10.45 8.72
CA ARG A 88 10.29 -10.42 10.19
C ARG A 88 8.96 -10.98 10.72
N PRO A 89 8.98 -11.98 11.62
CA PRO A 89 7.75 -12.56 12.17
C PRO A 89 6.80 -11.51 12.78
N ILE A 90 7.34 -10.47 13.40
CA ILE A 90 6.54 -9.38 13.99
C ILE A 90 5.68 -8.64 12.96
N TYR A 91 6.07 -8.63 11.68
CA TYR A 91 5.30 -7.97 10.62
C TYR A 91 4.06 -8.79 10.24
N GLU A 92 4.17 -10.11 10.20
CA GLU A 92 3.02 -11.00 9.98
C GLU A 92 1.96 -10.80 11.08
N PHE A 93 2.38 -10.80 12.35
CA PHE A 93 1.48 -10.56 13.47
C PHE A 93 0.77 -9.20 13.36
N ARG A 94 1.51 -8.13 13.08
CA ARG A 94 0.93 -6.79 12.93
C ARG A 94 0.00 -6.67 11.73
N ALA A 95 0.34 -7.29 10.60
CA ALA A 95 -0.51 -7.31 9.41
C ALA A 95 -1.86 -7.98 9.71
N ILE A 96 -1.83 -9.11 10.43
CA ILE A 96 -3.04 -9.81 10.87
C ILE A 96 -3.86 -8.95 11.83
N GLU A 97 -3.23 -8.33 12.83
CA GLU A 97 -3.92 -7.45 13.80
C GLU A 97 -4.64 -6.27 13.12
N LEU A 98 -4.08 -5.75 12.04
CA LEU A 98 -4.66 -4.65 11.24
C LEU A 98 -5.69 -5.12 10.21
N GLY A 99 -5.98 -6.43 10.13
CA GLY A 99 -6.91 -6.99 9.16
C GLY A 99 -6.40 -6.83 7.72
N ALA A 100 -5.10 -6.99 7.49
CA ALA A 100 -4.53 -7.00 6.15
C ALA A 100 -5.09 -8.20 5.35
N SER A 101 -5.26 -7.99 4.05
CA SER A 101 -5.66 -9.03 3.10
C SER A 101 -4.50 -9.96 2.72
N GLY A 102 -3.26 -9.61 3.09
CA GLY A 102 -2.06 -10.41 2.87
C GLY A 102 -0.78 -9.66 3.25
N LEU A 103 0.34 -10.39 3.28
CA LEU A 103 1.70 -9.88 3.42
C LEU A 103 2.61 -10.68 2.47
N TYR A 104 3.39 -9.99 1.65
CA TYR A 104 4.27 -10.58 0.64
C TYR A 104 5.67 -9.96 0.63
#